data_AF-A0A9E2C9W3-F1
#
_entry.id   AF-A0A9E2C9W3-F1
#
_cell.length_a   1.000
_cell.length_b   1.000
_cell.length_c   1.000
_cell.angle_alpha   90.00
_cell.angle_beta   90.00
_cell.angle_gamma   90.00
#
_symmetry.space_group_name_H-M   'P 1'
#
loop_
_entity.id
_entity.type
_entity.pdbx_description
1 polymer ?
#
loop_
_entity_poly.entity_id
_entity_poly.type
_entity_poly.pdbx_seq_one_letter_code
_entity_poly.pdbx_strand_id
1 'polypeptide(L)' 'MNIVLREIQFHKIRFLSATLGLGILFLVVLAMQGIYQGLVKDAVSYIEGTNANIWVSKEGTAGPFIDLS' A
#
# COMPACT_ATOMS: atom_id res chain seq x y z
N MET A 1 1.27 19.98 -37.84
CA MET A 1 0.79 18.70 -38.40
C MET A 1 1.00 17.61 -37.35
N ASN A 2 -0.04 17.26 -36.58
CA ASN A 2 0.09 16.28 -35.48
C ASN A 2 -0.42 14.91 -35.92
N ILE A 3 0.44 14.16 -36.62
CA ILE A 3 0.18 12.79 -37.12
C ILE A 3 -0.04 11.78 -35.98
N VAL A 4 0.69 11.94 -34.87
CA VAL A 4 0.59 11.10 -33.68
C VAL A 4 -0.81 11.12 -33.08
N LEU A 5 -1.40 12.32 -32.96
CA LEU A 5 -2.76 12.46 -32.43
C LEU A 5 -3.78 11.77 -33.31
N ARG A 6 -3.57 11.68 -34.64
CA ARG A 6 -4.49 11.05 -35.59
C ARG A 6 -4.42 9.51 -35.54
N GLU A 7 -3.24 8.93 -35.34
CA GLU A 7 -3.07 7.47 -35.17
C GLU A 7 -3.74 6.95 -33.88
N ILE A 8 -3.63 7.69 -32.78
CA ILE A 8 -4.29 7.33 -31.51
C ILE A 8 -5.82 7.25 -31.70
N GLN A 9 -6.39 8.01 -32.64
CA GLN A 9 -7.84 8.03 -32.92
C GLN A 9 -8.30 6.83 -33.74
N PHE A 10 -7.44 6.28 -34.59
CA PHE A 10 -7.74 5.09 -35.40
C PHE A 10 -7.56 3.79 -34.60
N HIS A 11 -6.75 3.80 -33.54
CA HIS A 11 -6.53 2.65 -32.65
C HIS A 11 -6.96 2.90 -31.19
N LYS A 12 -8.05 3.68 -30.99
CA LYS A 12 -8.56 4.09 -29.67
C LYS A 12 -8.76 2.93 -28.70
N ILE A 13 -9.33 1.82 -29.16
CA ILE A 13 -9.66 0.67 -28.30
C ILE A 13 -8.39 0.03 -27.73
N ARG A 14 -7.37 -0.19 -28.58
CA ARG A 14 -6.09 -0.79 -28.17
C ARG A 14 -5.28 0.13 -27.26
N PHE A 15 -5.34 1.44 -27.50
CA PHE A 15 -4.66 2.42 -26.66
C PHE A 15 -5.33 2.57 -25.29
N LEU A 16 -6.67 2.57 -25.27
CA LEU A 16 -7.45 2.67 -24.05
C LEU A 16 -7.29 1.42 -23.17
N SER A 17 -7.29 0.22 -23.76
CA SER A 17 -7.09 -1.02 -23.00
C SER A 17 -5.71 -1.11 -22.35
N ALA A 18 -4.65 -0.68 -23.06
CA ALA A 18 -3.30 -0.62 -22.50
C ALA A 18 -3.20 0.40 -21.36
N THR A 19 -3.77 1.60 -21.55
CA THR A 19 -3.75 2.66 -20.54
C THR A 19 -4.57 2.27 -19.31
N LEU A 20 -5.71 1.61 -19.50
CA LEU A 20 -6.53 1.08 -18.40
C LEU A 20 -5.78 0.00 -17.62
N GLY A 21 -5.14 -0.96 -18.30
CA GLY A 21 -4.34 -1.99 -17.64
C GLY A 21 -3.21 -1.38 -16.79
N LEU A 22 -2.48 -0.43 -17.36
CA LEU A 22 -1.43 0.29 -16.63
C LEU A 22 -1.99 1.10 -15.45
N GLY A 23 -3.12 1.78 -15.65
CA GLY A 23 -3.80 2.55 -14.61
C GLY A 23 -4.28 1.70 -13.45
N ILE A 24 -4.79 0.50 -13.72
CA ILE A 24 -5.20 -0.46 -12.67
C ILE A 24 -3.98 -0.94 -11.89
N LEU A 25 -2.88 -1.29 -12.57
CA LEU A 25 -1.64 -1.66 -11.90
C LEU A 25 -1.13 -0.54 -10.99
N PHE A 26 -1.14 0.71 -11.48
CA PHE A 26 -0.76 1.86 -10.68
C PHE A 26 -1.68 2.07 -9.47
N LEU A 27 -2.99 1.92 -9.64
CA LEU A 27 -3.96 2.00 -8.55
C LEU A 27 -3.67 0.98 -7.45
N VAL A 28 -3.37 -0.27 -7.84
CA VAL A 28 -3.03 -1.33 -6.88
C VAL A 28 -1.75 -0.98 -6.12
N VAL A 29 -0.71 -0.49 -6.80
CA VAL A 29 0.54 -0.09 -6.14
C VAL A 29 0.30 1.05 -5.14
N LEU A 30 -0.46 2.07 -5.53
CA LEU A 30 -0.80 3.19 -4.64
C LEU A 30 -1.64 2.72 -3.45
N ALA A 31 -2.61 1.83 -3.67
CA ALA A 31 -3.42 1.24 -2.61
C ALA A 31 -2.55 0.43 -1.63
N MET A 32 -1.65 -0.41 -2.15
CA MET A 32 -0.76 -1.22 -1.33
C MET A 32 0.18 -0.35 -0.49
N GLN A 33 0.72 0.73 -1.07
CA GLN A 33 1.52 1.70 -0.34
C GLN A 33 0.71 2.40 0.76
N GLY A 34 -0.54 2.78 0.47
CA GLY A 34 -1.43 3.40 1.46
C GLY A 34 -1.75 2.47 2.64
N ILE A 35 -2.08 1.21 2.34
CA ILE A 35 -2.35 0.19 3.38
C ILE A 35 -1.10 -0.04 4.23
N TYR A 36 0.07 -0.14 3.61
CA TYR A 36 1.32 -0.32 4.34
C TYR A 36 1.59 0.83 5.31
N GLN A 37 1.46 2.08 4.84
CA GLN A 37 1.64 3.25 5.70
C GLN A 37 0.59 3.32 6.81
N GLY A 38 -0.65 2.93 6.53
CA GLY A 38 -1.72 2.82 7.52
C GLY A 38 -1.38 1.80 8.61
N LEU A 39 -0.98 0.59 8.23
CA LEU A 39 -0.63 -0.47 9.17
C LEU A 39 0.56 -0.08 10.06
N VAL A 40 1.58 0.56 9.50
CA VAL A 40 2.73 1.07 10.25
C VAL A 40 2.29 2.14 11.26
N LYS A 41 1.45 3.08 10.82
CA LYS A 41 0.93 4.13 11.70
C LYS A 41 0.10 3.55 12.84
N ASP A 42 -0.74 2.58 12.55
CA ASP A 42 -1.58 1.91 13.56
C ASP A 42 -0.71 1.15 14.58
N ALA A 43 0.31 0.42 14.11
CA ALA A 43 1.24 -0.30 14.99
C ALA A 43 2.02 0.66 15.91
N VAL A 44 2.51 1.79 15.38
CA VAL A 44 3.22 2.80 16.18
C VAL A 44 2.26 3.44 17.18
N SER A 45 1.05 3.79 16.77
CA SER A 45 0.04 4.37 17.66
C SER A 45 -0.34 3.42 18.80
N TYR A 46 -0.39 2.11 18.52
CA TYR A 46 -0.66 1.10 19.54
C TYR A 46 0.45 1.04 20.60
N ILE A 47 1.72 1.12 20.18
CA ILE A 47 2.86 1.14 21.10
C ILE A 47 2.90 2.45 21.89
N GLU A 48 2.74 3.61 21.24
CA GLU A 48 2.76 4.92 21.91
C GLU A 48 1.65 5.07 22.95
N GLY A 49 0.46 4.50 22.68
CA GLY A 49 -0.68 4.54 23.60
C GLY A 49 -0.43 3.88 24.96
N THR A 50 0.53 2.96 25.04
CA THR A 50 0.88 2.27 26.29
C THR A 50 1.74 3.09 27.26
N ASN A 51 2.35 4.20 26.80
CA ASN A 51 3.23 5.09 27.59
C ASN A 51 4.36 4.40 28.39
N ALA A 52 4.72 3.15 28.06
CA ALA A 52 5.78 2.43 28.76
C ALA A 52 7.15 2.75 28.16
N ASN A 53 8.06 3.29 28.97
CA ASN A 53 9.44 3.52 28.54
C ASN A 53 10.31 2.25 28.56
N ILE A 54 9.89 1.22 29.31
CA ILE A 54 10.63 -0.04 29.48
C ILE A 54 9.64 -1.21 29.42
N TRP A 55 9.98 -2.22 28.63
CA TRP A 55 9.23 -3.47 28.52
C TRP A 55 10.05 -4.63 29.06
N VAL A 56 9.44 -5.41 29.94
CA VAL A 56 10.05 -6.63 30.50
C VAL A 56 9.18 -7.82 30.08
N SER A 57 9.76 -8.72 29.30
CA SER A 57 9.14 -9.98 28.90
C SER A 57 9.92 -11.17 29.47
N LYS A 58 9.21 -12.22 29.90
CA LYS A 58 9.83 -13.45 30.38
C LYS A 58 10.45 -14.23 29.21
N GLU A 59 11.64 -14.78 29.41
CA GLU A 59 12.33 -15.65 28.44
C GLU A 59 11.41 -16.83 28.04
N GLY A 60 11.29 -17.07 26.74
CA GLY A 60 10.41 -18.10 26.17
C GLY A 60 8.92 -17.72 26.06
N THR A 61 8.52 -16.49 26.41
CA THR A 61 7.15 -15.99 26.21
C THR A 61 7.14 -14.98 25.07
N ALA A 62 6.16 -15.07 24.17
CA ALA A 62 5.96 -14.06 23.15
C ALA A 62 5.65 -12.71 23.85
N GLY A 63 6.30 -11.63 23.40
CA GLY A 63 6.21 -10.33 24.07
C GLY A 63 4.78 -9.77 24.10
N PRO A 64 4.55 -8.66 24.82
CA PRO A 64 3.22 -8.09 25.11
C PRO A 64 2.42 -7.63 23.88
N PHE A 65 3.02 -7.69 22.69
CA PHE A 65 2.43 -7.28 21.42
C PHE A 65 2.23 -8.44 20.45
N ILE A 66 2.62 -9.66 20.84
CA ILE A 66 2.36 -10.86 20.06
C ILE A 66 1.06 -11.44 20.59
N ASP A 67 -0.01 -11.26 19.83
CA ASP A 67 -1.25 -11.97 20.08
C ASP A 67 -1.05 -13.44 19.70
N LEU A 68 -1.03 -14.33 20.69
CA LEU A 68 -0.88 -15.79 20.51
C LEU A 68 -2.24 -16.50 20.45
N SER A 69 -3.32 -15.80 20.08
CA SER A 69 -4.67 -16.36 20.00
C SER A 69 -4.77 -17.51 19.00
#